data_AF-X0Z5D3-F1
#
_entry.id   AF-X0Z5D3-F1
#
_cell.length_a   1.000
_cell.length_b   1.000
_cell.length_c   1.000
_cell.angle_alpha   90.00
_cell.angle_beta   90.00
_cell.angle_gamma   90.00
#
_symmetry.space_group_name_H-M   'P 1'
#
loop_
_entity.id
_entity.type
_entity.pdbx_description
1 polymer ?
#
loop_
_entity_poly.entity_id
_entity_poly.type
_entity_poly.pdbx_seq_one_letter_code
_entity_poly.pdbx_strand_id
1 'polypeptide(L)'
;FYSRRYDTADPALARFFYNFYRTLGPAHAILQSAGTSNALQSMIITLTLTRGQLRIKDNLSEEAVRARAKTTDTSKLAEELKNELKKFSAAFDGAKVKQIEHECKMLHVLLDLINFDYFFLLKKFDSKILEDNYLYTPRFEAVNGKYIVDNLKDFLEIIPALDPKTNWASILDMLKEYRQVEVISHNEWNKLLQAIMKVQRSKVLEMVVQLIDKDPFYKPTPRMYEKKVVEEYLSKIKSEVEFIAQKIVQEKREVKIESLASFVVGTSSISRLSNYTETANMRFSKRNLTGYIYITPLNYLKAFLLDFIKKDVKEVVNFFVIKGIWSTNTTPRLLSDAYQQFRQITDALLKFDSSLGEGEELGRKVKTAVFIAGRSKKDYNSLREIVMNINHTAKDLIYHGVENCIAMGKVLKLILE
;
A
#
# COMPACT_ATOMS: atom_id res chain seq x y z
N PHE A 1 -26.26 -18.02 39.77
CA PHE A 1 -24.99 -17.71 39.09
C PHE A 1 -23.93 -17.27 40.09
N TYR A 2 -24.29 -16.60 41.19
CA TYR A 2 -23.35 -16.22 42.24
C TYR A 2 -23.99 -16.39 43.62
N SER A 3 -23.22 -16.89 44.57
CA SER A 3 -23.62 -17.05 45.97
C SER A 3 -22.93 -15.99 46.84
N ARG A 4 -23.67 -14.95 47.21
CA ARG A 4 -23.18 -13.83 48.06
C ARG A 4 -22.63 -14.29 49.40
N ARG A 5 -23.14 -15.41 49.95
CA ARG A 5 -22.69 -15.92 51.25
C ARG A 5 -21.27 -16.47 51.22
N TYR A 6 -20.87 -17.04 50.09
CA TYR A 6 -19.59 -17.74 49.94
C TYR A 6 -18.63 -17.03 49.00
N ASP A 7 -19.03 -15.88 48.45
CA ASP A 7 -18.33 -15.13 47.40
C ASP A 7 -17.89 -16.00 46.21
N THR A 8 -18.73 -16.97 45.86
CA THR A 8 -18.45 -17.95 44.81
C THR A 8 -19.42 -17.86 43.64
N ALA A 9 -18.89 -18.08 42.43
CA ALA A 9 -19.68 -18.28 41.23
C ALA A 9 -20.14 -19.74 41.13
N ASP A 10 -21.43 -19.93 40.84
CA ASP A 10 -22.05 -21.25 40.81
C ASP A 10 -21.67 -22.03 39.55
N PRO A 11 -21.65 -23.38 39.60
CA PRO A 11 -21.49 -24.24 38.42
C PRO A 11 -22.48 -23.94 37.28
N ALA A 12 -23.66 -23.38 37.59
CA ALA A 12 -24.63 -22.97 36.59
C ALA A 12 -24.11 -21.86 35.65
N LEU A 13 -23.23 -20.96 36.16
CA LEU A 13 -22.58 -19.94 35.34
C LEU A 13 -21.62 -20.58 34.34
N ALA A 14 -20.82 -21.55 34.80
CA ALA A 14 -19.93 -22.30 33.91
C ALA A 14 -20.69 -23.09 32.85
N ARG A 15 -21.82 -23.73 33.20
CA ARG A 15 -22.69 -24.40 32.21
C ARG A 15 -23.22 -23.43 31.15
N PHE A 16 -23.53 -22.19 31.54
CA PHE A 16 -23.93 -21.15 30.60
C PHE A 16 -22.81 -20.87 29.58
N PHE A 17 -21.59 -20.58 30.04
CA PHE A 17 -20.45 -20.32 29.14
C PHE A 17 -20.00 -21.55 28.34
N TYR A 18 -20.14 -22.75 28.90
CA TYR A 18 -19.82 -23.99 28.20
C TYR A 18 -20.71 -24.23 26.98
N ASN A 19 -21.97 -23.76 27.01
CA ASN A 19 -22.83 -23.81 25.83
C ASN A 19 -22.29 -22.94 24.68
N PHE A 20 -21.72 -21.77 24.99
CA PHE A 20 -21.06 -20.93 23.99
C PHE A 20 -19.79 -21.62 23.49
N TYR A 21 -18.95 -22.11 24.40
CA TYR A 21 -17.71 -22.80 24.05
C TYR A 21 -17.92 -23.97 23.09
N ARG A 22 -18.89 -24.85 23.40
CA ARG A 22 -19.20 -26.00 22.55
C ARG A 22 -19.74 -25.62 21.18
N THR A 23 -20.52 -24.54 21.10
CA THR A 23 -21.19 -24.11 19.87
C THR A 23 -20.27 -23.27 18.98
N LEU A 24 -19.44 -22.41 19.57
CA LEU A 24 -18.58 -21.45 18.87
C LEU A 24 -17.12 -21.92 18.75
N GLY A 25 -16.68 -22.85 19.59
CA GLY A 25 -15.32 -23.39 19.56
C GLY A 25 -14.91 -23.94 18.19
N PRO A 26 -15.72 -24.82 17.55
CA PRO A 26 -15.40 -25.30 16.20
C PRO A 26 -15.26 -24.17 15.17
N ALA A 27 -16.04 -23.08 15.32
CA ALA A 27 -15.98 -21.93 14.45
C ALA A 27 -14.67 -21.13 14.61
N HIS A 28 -14.07 -21.14 15.80
CA HIS A 28 -12.79 -20.47 16.06
C HIS A 28 -11.67 -21.03 15.17
N ALA A 29 -11.51 -22.36 15.14
CA ALA A 29 -10.52 -23.03 14.29
C ALA A 29 -10.77 -22.76 12.79
N ILE A 30 -12.04 -22.75 12.38
CA ILE A 30 -12.43 -22.51 10.98
C ILE A 30 -12.16 -21.05 10.56
N LEU A 31 -12.30 -20.07 11.47
CA LEU A 31 -12.23 -18.64 11.15
C LEU A 31 -10.92 -17.94 11.57
N GLN A 32 -10.00 -18.62 12.24
CA GLN A 32 -8.76 -18.05 12.79
C GLN A 32 -7.94 -17.23 11.78
N SER A 33 -7.84 -17.69 10.53
CA SER A 33 -7.13 -16.99 9.44
C SER A 33 -7.96 -15.91 8.73
N ALA A 34 -9.29 -15.97 8.87
CA ALA A 34 -10.21 -15.08 8.16
C ALA A 34 -10.55 -13.82 8.96
N GLY A 35 -10.66 -13.93 10.29
CA GLY A 35 -11.03 -12.83 11.18
C GLY A 35 -10.01 -11.69 11.24
N THR A 36 -8.74 -11.95 10.91
CA THR A 36 -7.66 -10.94 10.83
C THR A 36 -7.54 -10.29 9.45
N SER A 37 -8.22 -10.84 8.44
CA SER A 37 -8.14 -10.37 7.07
C SER A 37 -9.37 -9.52 6.72
N ASN A 38 -9.18 -8.44 5.96
CA ASN A 38 -10.30 -7.68 5.36
C ASN A 38 -11.06 -8.49 4.29
N ALA A 39 -10.77 -9.79 4.13
CA ALA A 39 -11.38 -10.66 3.13
C ALA A 39 -12.87 -10.89 3.39
N LEU A 40 -13.27 -11.12 4.64
CA LEU A 40 -14.68 -11.33 4.99
C LEU A 40 -15.51 -10.06 4.74
N GLN A 41 -14.98 -8.89 5.10
CA GLN A 41 -15.62 -7.60 4.77
C GLN A 41 -15.73 -7.37 3.26
N SER A 42 -14.67 -7.70 2.52
CA SER A 42 -14.65 -7.61 1.05
C SER A 42 -15.66 -8.57 0.42
N MET A 43 -15.88 -9.75 1.03
CA MET A 43 -16.87 -10.71 0.60
C MET A 43 -18.28 -10.20 0.84
N ILE A 44 -18.59 -9.66 2.02
CA ILE A 44 -19.89 -9.01 2.30
C ILE A 44 -20.17 -7.98 1.22
N ILE A 45 -19.22 -7.07 0.95
CA ILE A 45 -19.38 -6.06 -0.10
C ILE A 45 -19.65 -6.73 -1.45
N THR A 46 -18.86 -7.73 -1.84
CA THR A 46 -18.96 -8.40 -3.13
C THR A 46 -20.30 -9.11 -3.34
N LEU A 47 -20.85 -9.75 -2.30
CA LEU A 47 -22.17 -10.41 -2.36
C LEU A 47 -23.32 -9.42 -2.54
N THR A 48 -23.16 -8.17 -2.10
CA THR A 48 -24.17 -7.12 -2.34
C THR A 48 -24.10 -6.53 -3.75
N LEU A 49 -23.08 -6.84 -4.55
CA LEU A 49 -22.90 -6.26 -5.89
C LEU A 49 -23.75 -6.99 -6.93
N THR A 50 -24.34 -6.23 -7.86
CA THR A 50 -25.01 -6.81 -9.02
C THR A 50 -23.99 -7.36 -10.02
N ARG A 51 -24.42 -8.25 -10.93
CA ARG A 51 -23.57 -8.74 -12.03
C ARG A 51 -22.95 -7.61 -12.86
N GLY A 52 -23.67 -6.51 -13.05
CA GLY A 52 -23.15 -5.33 -13.75
C GLY A 52 -22.05 -4.61 -12.95
N GLN A 53 -22.22 -4.48 -11.64
CA GLN A 53 -21.23 -3.86 -10.75
C GLN A 53 -19.97 -4.73 -10.60
N LEU A 54 -20.13 -6.05 -10.55
CA LEU A 54 -19.03 -6.99 -10.56
C LEU A 54 -18.20 -6.87 -11.85
N ARG A 55 -18.85 -6.77 -13.02
CA ARG A 55 -18.14 -6.52 -14.27
C ARG A 55 -17.35 -5.21 -14.28
N ILE A 56 -17.88 -4.14 -13.68
CA ILE A 56 -17.13 -2.87 -13.54
C ILE A 56 -15.91 -3.09 -12.64
N LYS A 57 -16.05 -3.80 -11.52
CA LYS A 57 -14.94 -4.15 -10.63
C LYS A 57 -13.88 -5.00 -11.37
N ASP A 58 -14.29 -5.98 -12.16
CA ASP A 58 -13.38 -6.84 -12.93
C ASP A 58 -12.63 -6.04 -14.00
N ASN A 59 -13.30 -5.08 -14.66
CA ASN A 59 -12.65 -4.18 -15.63
C ASN A 59 -11.60 -3.25 -15.00
N LEU A 60 -11.72 -3.00 -13.69
CA LEU A 60 -10.76 -2.22 -12.91
C LEU A 60 -9.60 -3.07 -12.36
N SER A 61 -9.57 -4.39 -12.60
CA SER A 61 -8.47 -5.26 -12.17
C SER A 61 -7.15 -4.95 -12.91
N GLU A 62 -6.00 -5.28 -12.31
CA GLU A 62 -4.71 -5.04 -12.95
C GLU A 62 -4.61 -5.71 -14.32
N GLU A 63 -5.11 -6.94 -14.46
CA GLU A 63 -5.09 -7.70 -15.69
C GLU A 63 -5.92 -7.00 -16.79
N ALA A 64 -7.14 -6.57 -16.47
CA ALA A 64 -8.03 -5.91 -17.42
C ALA A 64 -7.49 -4.53 -17.84
N VAL A 65 -6.98 -3.75 -16.88
CA VAL A 65 -6.39 -2.43 -17.15
C VAL A 65 -5.15 -2.57 -18.02
N ARG A 66 -4.26 -3.53 -17.74
CA ARG A 66 -3.07 -3.81 -18.56
C ARG A 66 -3.41 -4.28 -19.96
N ALA A 67 -4.44 -5.10 -20.13
CA ALA A 67 -4.91 -5.54 -21.44
C ALA A 67 -5.36 -4.34 -22.29
N ARG A 68 -6.18 -3.43 -21.72
CA ARG A 68 -6.62 -2.20 -22.39
C ARG A 68 -5.48 -1.25 -22.71
N ALA A 69 -4.49 -1.15 -21.83
CA ALA A 69 -3.33 -0.28 -22.04
C ALA A 69 -2.50 -0.62 -23.28
N LYS A 70 -2.60 -1.85 -23.82
CA LYS A 70 -1.92 -2.24 -25.06
C LYS A 70 -2.53 -1.59 -26.30
N THR A 71 -3.84 -1.37 -26.31
CA THR A 71 -4.58 -0.87 -27.47
C THR A 71 -4.98 0.60 -27.35
N THR A 72 -5.03 1.12 -26.12
CA THR A 72 -5.54 2.48 -25.84
C THR A 72 -4.41 3.44 -25.43
N ASP A 73 -4.55 4.70 -25.82
CA ASP A 73 -3.69 5.79 -25.37
C ASP A 73 -3.79 5.98 -23.84
N THR A 74 -2.69 6.36 -23.19
CA THR A 74 -2.63 6.48 -21.72
C THR A 74 -3.53 7.57 -21.16
N SER A 75 -3.73 8.68 -21.89
CA SER A 75 -4.62 9.76 -21.46
C SER A 75 -6.07 9.32 -21.52
N LYS A 76 -6.47 8.64 -22.61
CA LYS A 76 -7.83 8.09 -22.76
C LYS A 76 -8.12 7.01 -21.72
N LEU A 77 -7.16 6.11 -21.50
CA LEU A 77 -7.29 5.06 -20.48
C LEU A 77 -7.50 5.67 -19.08
N ALA A 78 -6.75 6.70 -18.71
CA ALA A 78 -6.91 7.36 -17.41
C ALA A 78 -8.30 7.98 -17.23
N GLU A 79 -8.86 8.57 -18.28
CA GLU A 79 -10.22 9.14 -18.26
C GLU A 79 -11.30 8.05 -18.16
N GLU A 80 -11.15 6.96 -18.92
CA GLU A 80 -12.03 5.79 -18.85
C GLU A 80 -12.06 5.19 -17.44
N LEU A 81 -10.89 4.96 -16.84
CA LEU A 81 -10.77 4.44 -15.47
C LEU A 81 -11.43 5.36 -14.45
N LYS A 82 -11.24 6.68 -14.57
CA LYS A 82 -11.88 7.66 -13.70
C LYS A 82 -13.41 7.61 -13.82
N ASN A 83 -13.94 7.44 -15.03
CA ASN A 83 -15.37 7.31 -15.27
C ASN A 83 -15.94 5.99 -14.75
N GLU A 84 -15.22 4.88 -14.90
CA GLU A 84 -15.59 3.58 -14.33
C GLU A 84 -15.58 3.60 -12.81
N LEU A 85 -14.55 4.19 -12.18
CA LEU A 85 -14.49 4.39 -10.74
C LEU A 85 -15.67 5.21 -10.22
N LYS A 86 -16.03 6.31 -10.90
CA LYS A 86 -17.22 7.11 -10.55
C LYS A 86 -18.51 6.29 -10.63
N LYS A 87 -18.69 5.52 -11.71
CA LYS A 87 -19.87 4.64 -11.88
C LYS A 87 -19.91 3.57 -10.79
N PHE A 88 -18.75 3.00 -10.43
CA PHE A 88 -18.64 2.00 -9.38
C PHE A 88 -18.96 2.59 -8.01
N SER A 89 -18.40 3.75 -7.65
CA SER A 89 -18.71 4.42 -6.38
C SER A 89 -20.17 4.85 -6.29
N ALA A 90 -20.78 5.29 -7.40
CA ALA A 90 -22.20 5.65 -7.43
C ALA A 90 -23.15 4.47 -7.17
N ALA A 91 -22.67 3.23 -7.26
CA ALA A 91 -23.44 2.04 -6.91
C ALA A 91 -23.68 1.88 -5.39
N PHE A 92 -22.95 2.63 -4.56
CA PHE A 92 -23.02 2.58 -3.10
C PHE A 92 -23.78 3.80 -2.58
N ASP A 93 -25.12 3.77 -2.72
CA ASP A 93 -25.98 4.78 -2.12
C ASP A 93 -25.99 4.69 -0.58
N GLY A 94 -26.56 5.71 0.08
CA GLY A 94 -26.57 5.79 1.54
C GLY A 94 -27.35 4.65 2.22
N ALA A 95 -28.32 4.02 1.56
CA ALA A 95 -29.06 2.89 2.12
C ALA A 95 -28.22 1.62 2.05
N LYS A 96 -27.59 1.36 0.90
CA LYS A 96 -26.69 0.23 0.69
C LYS A 96 -25.46 0.31 1.58
N VAL A 97 -24.87 1.50 1.73
CA VAL A 97 -23.74 1.73 2.66
C VAL A 97 -24.13 1.34 4.08
N LYS A 98 -25.27 1.83 4.59
CA LYS A 98 -25.75 1.49 5.93
C LYS A 98 -26.00 0.00 6.11
N GLN A 99 -26.55 -0.67 5.09
CA GLN A 99 -26.76 -2.11 5.13
C GLN A 99 -25.44 -2.87 5.24
N ILE A 100 -24.47 -2.56 4.38
CA ILE A 100 -23.15 -3.21 4.39
C ILE A 100 -22.45 -2.98 5.72
N GLU A 101 -22.45 -1.74 6.23
CA GLU A 101 -21.83 -1.42 7.51
C GLU A 101 -22.52 -2.14 8.68
N HIS A 102 -23.84 -2.31 8.63
CA HIS A 102 -24.58 -3.10 9.60
C HIS A 102 -24.17 -4.58 9.57
N GLU A 103 -24.12 -5.20 8.39
CA GLU A 103 -23.69 -6.59 8.22
C GLU A 103 -22.23 -6.78 8.66
N CYS A 104 -21.35 -5.82 8.35
CA CYS A 104 -19.97 -5.82 8.84
C CYS A 104 -19.92 -5.72 10.36
N LYS A 105 -20.71 -4.85 10.98
CA LYS A 105 -20.81 -4.77 12.45
C LYS A 105 -21.23 -6.11 13.05
N MET A 106 -22.26 -6.75 12.50
CA MET A 106 -22.70 -8.08 12.95
C MET A 106 -21.57 -9.11 12.87
N LEU A 107 -20.82 -9.12 11.76
CA LEU A 107 -19.67 -10.00 11.60
C LEU A 107 -18.62 -9.77 12.70
N HIS A 108 -18.25 -8.52 13.00
CA HIS A 108 -17.26 -8.25 14.05
C HIS A 108 -17.75 -8.67 15.44
N VAL A 109 -19.02 -8.41 15.76
CA VAL A 109 -19.62 -8.86 17.02
C VAL A 109 -19.58 -10.39 17.13
N LEU A 110 -19.87 -11.10 16.04
CA LEU A 110 -19.76 -12.55 15.98
C LEU A 110 -18.31 -13.02 16.17
N LEU A 111 -17.35 -12.40 15.49
CA LEU A 111 -15.94 -12.74 15.62
C LEU A 111 -15.43 -12.52 17.05
N ASP A 112 -15.79 -11.41 17.69
CA ASP A 112 -15.44 -11.15 19.10
C ASP A 112 -16.08 -12.17 20.03
N LEU A 113 -17.33 -12.57 19.75
CA LEU A 113 -17.99 -13.63 20.52
C LEU A 113 -17.32 -14.99 20.32
N ILE A 114 -16.84 -15.32 19.12
CA ILE A 114 -16.12 -16.57 18.84
C ILE A 114 -14.73 -16.57 19.50
N ASN A 115 -14.05 -15.42 19.48
CA ASN A 115 -12.69 -15.27 19.99
C ASN A 115 -12.61 -15.00 21.50
N PHE A 116 -13.75 -14.90 22.18
CA PHE A 116 -13.77 -14.82 23.64
C PHE A 116 -13.12 -16.06 24.25
N ASP A 117 -12.25 -15.87 25.24
CA ASP A 117 -11.47 -16.95 25.86
C ASP A 117 -12.32 -17.77 26.86
N TYR A 118 -13.25 -18.55 26.30
CA TYR A 118 -14.10 -19.45 27.06
C TYR A 118 -13.28 -20.52 27.78
N PHE A 119 -12.19 -21.02 27.15
CA PHE A 119 -11.38 -22.08 27.74
C PHE A 119 -10.76 -21.61 29.05
N PHE A 120 -10.12 -20.44 29.07
CA PHE A 120 -9.53 -19.88 30.28
C PHE A 120 -10.55 -19.63 31.39
N LEU A 121 -11.75 -19.17 31.03
CA LEU A 121 -12.85 -19.01 31.99
C LEU A 121 -13.30 -20.36 32.57
N LEU A 122 -13.53 -21.36 31.71
CA LEU A 122 -14.07 -22.67 32.10
C LEU A 122 -13.05 -23.52 32.86
N LYS A 123 -11.76 -23.38 32.56
CA LYS A 123 -10.65 -24.08 33.25
C LYS A 123 -10.62 -23.78 34.75
N LYS A 124 -11.11 -22.61 35.15
CA LYS A 124 -11.24 -22.22 36.57
C LYS A 124 -12.28 -23.06 37.30
N PHE A 125 -13.36 -23.44 36.61
CA PHE A 125 -14.46 -24.25 37.16
C PHE A 125 -14.23 -25.75 37.03
N ASP A 126 -13.45 -26.21 36.04
CA ASP A 126 -13.05 -27.60 35.89
C ASP A 126 -11.60 -27.66 35.36
N SER A 127 -10.66 -28.03 36.24
CA SER A 127 -9.24 -28.13 35.89
C SER A 127 -8.92 -29.26 34.91
N LYS A 128 -9.86 -30.19 34.65
CA LYS A 128 -9.67 -31.30 33.71
C LYS A 128 -10.14 -30.98 32.29
N ILE A 129 -10.81 -29.85 32.07
CA ILE A 129 -11.17 -29.45 30.71
C ILE A 129 -9.90 -29.25 29.88
N LEU A 130 -9.87 -29.83 28.69
CA LEU A 130 -8.81 -29.66 27.71
C LEU A 130 -9.30 -28.70 26.63
N GLU A 131 -8.39 -27.89 26.12
CA GLU A 131 -8.67 -27.01 24.98
C GLU A 131 -9.04 -27.85 23.76
N ASP A 132 -9.94 -27.33 22.93
CA ASP A 132 -10.52 -27.97 21.74
C ASP A 132 -11.22 -29.32 21.94
N ASN A 133 -11.46 -29.74 23.19
CA ASN A 133 -12.26 -30.93 23.48
C ASN A 133 -13.73 -30.60 23.74
N TYR A 134 -14.49 -30.40 22.66
CA TYR A 134 -15.91 -30.01 22.73
C TYR A 134 -16.87 -31.16 23.13
N LEU A 135 -16.40 -32.41 23.20
CA LEU A 135 -17.20 -33.59 23.56
C LEU A 135 -17.07 -33.96 25.05
N TYR A 136 -16.08 -33.40 25.75
CA TYR A 136 -15.86 -33.66 27.17
C TYR A 136 -17.05 -33.22 28.01
N THR A 137 -17.53 -34.06 28.92
CA THR A 137 -18.61 -33.70 29.86
C THR A 137 -18.02 -33.06 31.12
N PRO A 138 -18.15 -31.74 31.32
CA PRO A 138 -17.45 -31.05 32.41
C PRO A 138 -18.07 -31.30 33.77
N ARG A 139 -17.22 -31.31 34.80
CA ARG A 139 -17.62 -31.37 36.21
C ARG A 139 -17.29 -30.04 36.88
N PHE A 140 -18.15 -29.05 36.64
CA PHE A 140 -17.95 -27.71 37.18
C PHE A 140 -18.16 -27.65 38.69
N GLU A 141 -17.18 -27.09 39.39
CA GLU A 141 -17.22 -26.78 40.81
C GLU A 141 -17.37 -25.27 41.04
N ALA A 142 -17.83 -24.86 42.22
CA ALA A 142 -17.96 -23.44 42.54
C ALA A 142 -16.57 -22.81 42.70
N VAL A 143 -16.38 -21.60 42.17
CA VAL A 143 -15.08 -20.91 42.19
C VAL A 143 -15.22 -19.54 42.83
N ASN A 144 -14.15 -19.01 43.41
CA ASN A 144 -14.17 -17.64 43.92
C ASN A 144 -14.45 -16.65 42.79
N GLY A 145 -15.42 -15.75 42.97
CA GLY A 145 -15.83 -14.79 41.95
C GLY A 145 -14.69 -13.88 41.46
N LYS A 146 -13.72 -13.57 42.34
CA LYS A 146 -12.56 -12.75 42.00
C LYS A 146 -11.69 -13.34 40.88
N TYR A 147 -11.71 -14.65 40.69
CA TYR A 147 -10.92 -15.29 39.63
C TYR A 147 -11.53 -15.14 38.25
N ILE A 148 -12.81 -14.81 38.14
CA ILE A 148 -13.54 -14.79 36.86
C ILE A 148 -14.05 -13.39 36.49
N VAL A 149 -13.98 -12.42 37.41
CA VAL A 149 -14.61 -11.11 37.26
C VAL A 149 -14.15 -10.38 36.01
N ASP A 150 -12.85 -10.42 35.69
CA ASP A 150 -12.32 -9.76 34.48
C ASP A 150 -12.87 -10.39 33.20
N ASN A 151 -12.94 -11.72 33.13
CA ASN A 151 -13.56 -12.40 31.99
C ASN A 151 -15.06 -12.08 31.86
N LEU A 152 -15.77 -11.90 32.98
CA LEU A 152 -17.17 -11.48 32.95
C LEU A 152 -17.31 -10.04 32.44
N LYS A 153 -16.40 -9.14 32.82
CA LYS A 153 -16.34 -7.78 32.30
C LYS A 153 -16.09 -7.78 30.80
N ASP A 154 -15.07 -8.51 30.33
CA ASP A 154 -14.75 -8.65 28.90
C ASP A 154 -15.96 -9.14 28.09
N PHE A 155 -16.66 -10.16 28.61
CA PHE A 155 -17.87 -10.67 27.96
C PHE A 155 -19.00 -9.65 27.93
N LEU A 156 -19.16 -8.88 29.02
CA LEU A 156 -20.15 -7.81 29.12
C LEU A 156 -19.83 -6.60 28.22
N GLU A 157 -18.62 -6.45 27.70
CA GLU A 157 -18.32 -5.44 26.66
C GLU A 157 -18.87 -5.87 25.29
N ILE A 158 -18.88 -7.17 25.01
CA ILE A 158 -19.29 -7.73 23.70
C ILE A 158 -20.82 -7.83 23.61
N ILE A 159 -21.46 -8.41 24.63
CA ILE A 159 -22.88 -8.76 24.61
C ILE A 159 -23.84 -7.61 24.29
N PRO A 160 -23.67 -6.37 24.81
CA PRO A 160 -24.60 -5.29 24.52
C PRO A 160 -24.64 -4.87 23.04
N ALA A 161 -23.57 -5.13 22.28
CA ALA A 161 -23.51 -4.81 20.85
C ALA A 161 -24.26 -5.82 19.97
N LEU A 162 -24.60 -6.98 20.54
CA LEU A 162 -25.33 -8.05 19.88
C LEU A 162 -26.84 -7.80 19.99
N ASP A 163 -27.50 -7.55 18.85
CA ASP A 163 -28.96 -7.48 18.76
C ASP A 163 -29.53 -8.86 18.37
N PRO A 164 -30.22 -9.56 19.29
CA PRO A 164 -30.77 -10.88 19.00
C PRO A 164 -31.99 -10.87 18.07
N LYS A 165 -32.57 -9.69 17.78
CA LYS A 165 -33.71 -9.55 16.87
C LYS A 165 -33.29 -9.40 15.41
N THR A 166 -32.02 -9.12 15.16
CA THR A 166 -31.47 -8.97 13.82
C THR A 166 -31.48 -10.31 13.08
N ASN A 167 -31.59 -10.26 11.75
CA ASN A 167 -31.49 -11.46 10.92
C ASN A 167 -30.03 -11.90 10.76
N TRP A 168 -29.58 -12.84 11.59
CA TRP A 168 -28.23 -13.40 11.55
C TRP A 168 -28.00 -14.44 10.43
N ALA A 169 -29.05 -14.93 9.77
CA ALA A 169 -28.93 -15.97 8.74
C ALA A 169 -28.02 -15.52 7.59
N SER A 170 -28.13 -14.26 7.16
CA SER A 170 -27.29 -13.70 6.09
C SER A 170 -25.79 -13.85 6.36
N ILE A 171 -25.35 -13.57 7.60
CA ILE A 171 -23.93 -13.68 7.98
C ILE A 171 -23.50 -15.15 8.07
N LEU A 172 -24.34 -16.03 8.60
CA LEU A 172 -24.02 -17.46 8.70
C LEU A 172 -23.93 -18.13 7.32
N ASP A 173 -24.85 -17.79 6.42
CA ASP A 173 -24.86 -18.27 5.04
C ASP A 173 -23.65 -17.75 4.27
N MET A 174 -23.27 -16.48 4.45
CA MET A 174 -22.05 -15.91 3.86
C MET A 174 -20.79 -16.65 4.36
N LEU A 175 -20.69 -16.92 5.66
CA LEU A 175 -19.55 -17.67 6.22
C LEU A 175 -19.50 -19.11 5.70
N LYS A 176 -20.68 -19.72 5.50
CA LYS A 176 -20.80 -21.05 4.90
C LYS A 176 -20.33 -21.05 3.44
N GLU A 177 -20.70 -20.04 2.66
CA GLU A 177 -20.22 -19.87 1.28
C GLU A 177 -18.70 -19.61 1.23
N TYR A 178 -18.17 -18.82 2.17
CA TYR A 178 -16.75 -18.51 2.23
C TYR A 178 -15.88 -19.73 2.52
N ARG A 179 -16.31 -20.58 3.46
CA ARG A 179 -15.54 -21.75 3.91
C ARG A 179 -15.96 -23.06 3.24
N GLN A 180 -17.05 -23.05 2.47
CA GLN A 180 -17.68 -24.25 1.90
C GLN A 180 -18.06 -25.30 2.96
N VAL A 181 -18.16 -24.89 4.22
CA VAL A 181 -18.46 -25.71 5.39
C VAL A 181 -19.38 -24.91 6.30
N GLU A 182 -20.35 -25.58 6.92
CA GLU A 182 -21.22 -24.96 7.91
C GLU A 182 -20.40 -24.61 9.16
N VAL A 183 -20.22 -23.30 9.42
CA VAL A 183 -19.38 -22.80 10.51
C VAL A 183 -20.11 -22.88 11.85
N ILE A 184 -21.37 -22.47 11.89
CA ILE A 184 -22.26 -22.55 13.05
C ILE A 184 -23.65 -22.92 12.54
N SER A 185 -24.30 -23.89 13.17
CA SER A 185 -25.68 -24.25 12.82
C SER A 185 -26.67 -23.15 13.18
N HIS A 186 -27.60 -22.84 12.27
CA HIS A 186 -28.68 -21.89 12.51
C HIS A 186 -29.49 -22.20 13.80
N ASN A 187 -29.74 -23.49 14.07
CA ASN A 187 -30.50 -23.91 15.25
C ASN A 187 -29.71 -23.64 16.55
N GLU A 188 -28.42 -23.95 16.56
CA GLU A 188 -27.56 -23.74 17.72
C GLU A 188 -27.33 -22.25 17.96
N TRP A 189 -27.12 -21.47 16.90
CA TRP A 189 -27.03 -20.02 16.97
C TRP A 189 -28.30 -19.40 17.57
N ASN A 190 -29.48 -19.82 17.10
CA ASN A 190 -30.75 -19.33 17.65
C ASN A 190 -30.90 -19.66 19.15
N LYS A 191 -30.44 -20.83 19.61
CA LYS A 191 -30.41 -21.16 21.05
C LYS A 191 -29.49 -20.23 21.83
N LEU A 192 -28.31 -19.90 21.30
CA LEU A 192 -27.42 -18.92 21.91
C LEU A 192 -28.04 -17.53 21.95
N LEU A 193 -28.67 -17.06 20.86
CA LEU A 193 -29.37 -15.78 20.82
C LEU A 193 -30.45 -15.69 21.92
N GLN A 194 -31.24 -16.75 22.11
CA GLN A 194 -32.23 -16.80 23.20
C GLN A 194 -31.59 -16.75 24.59
N ALA A 195 -30.43 -17.39 24.77
CA ALA A 195 -29.68 -17.31 26.03
C ALA A 195 -29.14 -15.90 26.28
N ILE A 196 -28.59 -15.25 25.24
CA ILE A 196 -28.11 -13.87 25.28
C ILE A 196 -29.25 -12.91 25.62
N MET A 197 -30.42 -13.04 24.96
CA MET A 197 -31.61 -12.23 25.25
C MET A 197 -32.02 -12.29 26.72
N LYS A 198 -32.02 -13.50 27.30
CA LYS A 198 -32.37 -13.68 28.72
C LYS A 198 -31.37 -12.95 29.62
N VAL A 199 -30.08 -13.08 29.35
CA VAL A 199 -29.02 -12.44 30.13
C VAL A 199 -29.07 -10.91 30.01
N GLN A 200 -29.23 -10.38 28.80
CA GLN A 200 -29.39 -8.93 28.58
C GLN A 200 -30.60 -8.36 29.32
N ARG A 201 -31.77 -9.02 29.25
CA ARG A 201 -33.00 -8.56 29.92
C ARG A 201 -32.92 -8.61 31.44
N SER A 202 -32.34 -9.68 31.97
CA SER A 202 -32.22 -9.89 33.42
C SER A 202 -31.08 -9.10 34.05
N LYS A 203 -30.11 -8.63 33.25
CA LYS A 203 -28.86 -8.03 33.72
C LYS A 203 -28.10 -8.89 34.73
N VAL A 204 -28.32 -10.21 34.69
CA VAL A 204 -27.82 -11.12 35.72
C VAL A 204 -26.30 -11.12 35.80
N LEU A 205 -25.59 -11.02 34.66
CA LEU A 205 -24.13 -10.96 34.64
C LEU A 205 -23.58 -9.62 35.15
N GLU A 206 -24.25 -8.50 34.82
CA GLU A 206 -23.92 -7.17 35.36
C GLU A 206 -24.02 -7.17 36.89
N MET A 207 -25.12 -7.71 37.44
CA MET A 207 -25.31 -7.84 38.88
C MET A 207 -24.27 -8.76 39.54
N VAL A 208 -23.83 -9.84 38.87
CA VAL A 208 -22.76 -10.70 39.40
C VAL A 208 -21.45 -9.94 39.52
N VAL A 209 -21.08 -9.13 38.52
CA VAL A 209 -19.87 -8.30 38.59
C VAL A 209 -19.98 -7.25 39.70
N GLN A 210 -21.12 -6.55 39.80
CA GLN A 210 -21.38 -5.58 40.88
C GLN A 210 -21.24 -6.21 42.28
N LEU A 211 -21.69 -7.45 42.46
CA LEU A 211 -21.57 -8.18 43.73
C LEU A 211 -20.14 -8.60 44.05
N ILE A 212 -19.36 -9.05 43.04
CA ILE A 212 -17.97 -9.47 43.23
C ILE A 212 -17.07 -8.28 43.57
N ASP A 213 -17.21 -7.18 42.82
CA ASP A 213 -16.42 -5.96 43.00
C ASP A 213 -16.92 -5.08 44.15
N LYS A 214 -18.12 -5.37 44.67
CA LYS A 214 -18.83 -4.55 45.65
C LYS A 214 -19.06 -3.11 45.17
N ASP A 215 -19.18 -2.94 43.86
CA ASP A 215 -19.48 -1.67 43.20
C ASP A 215 -20.90 -1.74 42.60
N PRO A 216 -21.91 -1.15 43.26
CA PRO A 216 -23.27 -1.13 42.74
C PRO A 216 -23.45 -0.21 41.53
N PHE A 217 -22.48 0.65 41.23
CA PHE A 217 -22.54 1.61 40.12
C PHE A 217 -21.82 1.12 38.86
N TYR A 218 -21.15 -0.04 38.92
CA TYR A 218 -20.53 -0.65 37.75
C TYR A 218 -21.54 -0.81 36.62
N LYS A 219 -21.17 -0.32 35.43
CA LYS A 219 -21.90 -0.51 34.17
C LYS A 219 -20.89 -0.90 33.10
N PRO A 220 -21.17 -1.93 32.29
CA PRO A 220 -20.27 -2.32 31.23
C PRO A 220 -20.24 -1.26 30.12
N THR A 221 -19.04 -0.95 29.64
CA THR A 221 -18.83 -0.12 28.45
C THR A 221 -18.94 -1.01 27.22
N PRO A 222 -19.95 -0.81 26.36
CA PRO A 222 -20.11 -1.63 25.17
C PRO A 222 -18.96 -1.38 24.20
N ARG A 223 -18.45 -2.45 23.59
CA ARG A 223 -17.44 -2.34 22.52
C ARG A 223 -18.07 -1.63 21.32
N MET A 224 -17.32 -0.69 20.75
CA MET A 224 -17.74 0.09 19.57
C MET A 224 -17.23 -0.59 18.30
N TYR A 225 -18.13 -0.73 17.31
CA TYR A 225 -17.86 -1.41 16.05
C TYR A 225 -18.07 -0.47 14.84
N GLU A 226 -18.01 0.84 15.07
CA GLU A 226 -18.20 1.84 14.02
C GLU A 226 -16.93 1.92 13.17
N LYS A 227 -16.98 1.28 12.01
CA LYS A 227 -15.94 1.37 11.00
C LYS A 227 -16.57 1.69 9.65
N LYS A 228 -16.01 2.67 8.95
CA LYS A 228 -16.45 3.06 7.60
C LYS A 228 -15.93 2.10 6.54
N VAL A 229 -16.37 0.83 6.62
CA VAL A 229 -15.83 -0.28 5.82
C VAL A 229 -15.98 0.00 4.31
N VAL A 230 -17.10 0.60 3.90
CA VAL A 230 -17.35 0.90 2.48
C VAL A 230 -16.41 2.01 1.97
N GLU A 231 -16.20 3.07 2.77
CA GLU A 231 -15.30 4.17 2.40
C GLU A 231 -13.85 3.66 2.25
N GLU A 232 -13.38 2.84 3.19
CA GLU A 232 -12.06 2.21 3.11
C GLU A 232 -11.92 1.29 1.90
N TYR A 233 -12.94 0.47 1.60
CA TYR A 233 -12.95 -0.42 0.45
C TYR A 233 -12.89 0.35 -0.89
N LEU A 234 -13.72 1.40 -1.02
CA LEU A 234 -13.72 2.25 -2.21
C LEU A 234 -12.40 3.00 -2.38
N SER A 235 -11.85 3.52 -1.27
CA SER A 235 -10.54 4.19 -1.29
C SER A 235 -9.43 3.22 -1.71
N LYS A 236 -9.48 1.96 -1.25
CA LYS A 236 -8.48 0.95 -1.62
C LYS A 236 -8.50 0.67 -3.12
N ILE A 237 -9.69 0.39 -3.70
CA ILE A 237 -9.82 0.15 -5.14
C ILE A 237 -9.35 1.37 -5.95
N LYS A 238 -9.75 2.57 -5.52
CA LYS A 238 -9.32 3.81 -6.19
C LYS A 238 -7.78 3.92 -6.19
N SER A 239 -7.14 3.74 -5.05
CA SER A 239 -5.68 3.82 -4.93
C SER A 239 -4.97 2.74 -5.76
N GLU A 240 -5.49 1.51 -5.78
CA GLU A 240 -4.96 0.42 -6.60
C GLU A 240 -5.02 0.76 -8.09
N VAL A 241 -6.17 1.23 -8.58
CA VAL A 241 -6.34 1.64 -9.98
C VAL A 241 -5.45 2.81 -10.36
N GLU A 242 -5.35 3.84 -9.49
CA GLU A 242 -4.46 4.99 -9.69
C GLU A 242 -2.99 4.56 -9.75
N PHE A 243 -2.57 3.64 -8.88
CA PHE A 243 -1.23 3.08 -8.88
C PHE A 243 -0.93 2.29 -10.16
N ILE A 244 -1.84 1.43 -10.60
CA ILE A 244 -1.71 0.66 -11.85
C ILE A 244 -1.58 1.62 -13.05
N ALA A 245 -2.42 2.66 -13.12
CA ALA A 245 -2.37 3.65 -14.19
C ALA A 245 -1.02 4.40 -14.23
N GLN A 246 -0.50 4.82 -13.06
CA GLN A 246 0.81 5.46 -12.96
C GLN A 246 1.94 4.52 -13.40
N LYS A 247 1.89 3.25 -12.98
CA LYS A 247 2.86 2.23 -13.35
C LYS A 247 2.90 2.02 -14.87
N ILE A 248 1.73 1.94 -15.52
CA ILE A 248 1.64 1.80 -16.98
C ILE A 248 2.23 3.02 -17.72
N VAL A 249 1.99 4.23 -17.23
CA VAL A 249 2.56 5.46 -17.81
C VAL A 249 4.08 5.44 -17.71
N GLN A 250 4.62 5.01 -16.56
CA GLN A 250 6.05 4.91 -16.33
C GLN A 250 6.69 3.83 -17.24
N GLU A 251 6.10 2.63 -17.31
CA GLU A 251 6.54 1.54 -18.18
C GLU A 251 6.57 1.97 -19.66
N LYS A 252 5.50 2.62 -20.16
CA LYS A 252 5.48 3.14 -21.55
C LYS A 252 6.52 4.22 -21.79
N ARG A 253 6.80 5.07 -20.79
CA ARG A 253 7.84 6.10 -20.89
C ARG A 253 9.23 5.47 -20.97
N GLU A 254 9.50 4.44 -20.17
CA GLU A 254 10.76 3.70 -20.18
C GLU A 254 11.00 3.01 -21.52
N VAL A 255 10.00 2.27 -22.04
CA VAL A 255 10.06 1.66 -23.38
C VAL A 255 10.33 2.72 -24.48
N LYS A 256 9.69 3.89 -24.38
CA LYS A 256 9.93 4.98 -25.33
C LYS A 256 11.35 5.51 -25.22
N ILE A 257 11.88 5.68 -24.01
CA ILE A 257 13.27 6.09 -23.78
C ILE A 257 14.23 5.06 -24.38
N GLU A 258 14.02 3.77 -24.15
CA GLU A 258 14.86 2.70 -24.69
C GLU A 258 14.84 2.67 -26.23
N SER A 259 13.66 2.81 -26.84
CA SER A 259 13.54 2.86 -28.30
C SER A 259 14.26 4.05 -28.92
N LEU A 260 14.17 5.24 -28.29
CA LEU A 260 14.87 6.45 -28.74
C LEU A 260 16.38 6.33 -28.51
N ALA A 261 16.81 5.75 -27.40
CA ALA A 261 18.22 5.51 -27.11
C ALA A 261 18.84 4.56 -28.13
N SER A 262 18.18 3.45 -28.43
CA SER A 262 18.62 2.50 -29.46
C SER A 262 18.65 3.14 -30.85
N PHE A 263 17.68 3.99 -31.18
CA PHE A 263 17.67 4.71 -32.46
C PHE A 263 18.83 5.71 -32.59
N VAL A 264 19.11 6.51 -31.56
CA VAL A 264 20.10 7.60 -31.63
C VAL A 264 21.53 7.10 -31.44
N VAL A 265 21.75 6.11 -30.57
CA VAL A 265 23.10 5.68 -30.17
C VAL A 265 23.41 4.22 -30.55
N GLY A 266 22.43 3.47 -31.05
CA GLY A 266 22.60 2.06 -31.43
C GLY A 266 22.50 1.08 -30.25
N THR A 267 22.57 1.55 -29.00
CA THR A 267 22.42 0.71 -27.79
C THR A 267 21.64 1.43 -26.70
N SER A 268 20.94 0.67 -25.84
CA SER A 268 20.18 1.19 -24.69
C SER A 268 20.99 1.18 -23.38
N SER A 269 22.12 0.46 -23.34
CA SER A 269 22.99 0.38 -22.16
C SER A 269 24.30 1.14 -22.40
N ILE A 270 24.36 2.38 -21.91
CA ILE A 270 25.51 3.25 -22.10
C ILE A 270 26.12 3.62 -20.76
N SER A 271 27.38 3.22 -20.55
CA SER A 271 28.19 3.64 -19.42
C SER A 271 29.45 4.33 -19.93
N ARG A 272 29.43 5.65 -20.01
CA ARG A 272 30.54 6.51 -20.46
C ARG A 272 31.08 7.39 -19.33
N LEU A 273 30.29 7.69 -18.31
CA LEU A 273 30.71 8.46 -17.14
C LEU A 273 31.61 7.61 -16.24
N SER A 274 32.68 8.20 -15.73
CA SER A 274 33.65 7.51 -14.88
C SER A 274 33.34 7.67 -13.40
N ASN A 275 32.84 8.85 -12.99
CA ASN A 275 32.68 9.21 -11.58
C ASN A 275 31.22 9.49 -11.19
N TYR A 276 30.40 10.04 -12.09
CA TYR A 276 28.95 10.20 -11.87
C TYR A 276 28.20 8.91 -12.26
N THR A 277 28.30 7.87 -11.42
CA THR A 277 27.84 6.50 -11.73
C THR A 277 27.03 5.86 -10.60
N GLU A 278 26.37 4.74 -10.90
CA GLU A 278 25.67 3.94 -9.88
C GLU A 278 26.63 3.31 -8.87
N THR A 279 27.86 2.99 -9.28
CA THR A 279 28.89 2.47 -8.38
C THR A 279 29.32 3.51 -7.35
N ALA A 280 29.39 4.79 -7.75
CA ALA A 280 29.59 5.89 -6.82
C ALA A 280 28.40 6.07 -5.85
N ASN A 281 27.17 5.80 -6.33
CA ASN A 281 25.96 5.89 -5.51
C ASN A 281 25.92 4.92 -4.33
N MET A 282 26.62 3.77 -4.40
CA MET A 282 26.72 2.83 -3.28
C MET A 282 27.24 3.50 -1.99
N ARG A 283 28.02 4.58 -2.10
CA ARG A 283 28.55 5.35 -0.95
C ARG A 283 27.46 6.18 -0.25
N PHE A 284 26.44 6.62 -0.99
CA PHE A 284 25.29 7.37 -0.45
C PHE A 284 24.21 6.43 0.09
N SER A 285 23.99 5.28 -0.56
CA SER A 285 23.01 4.27 -0.12
C SER A 285 23.31 3.74 1.28
N LYS A 286 24.60 3.56 1.64
CA LYS A 286 25.03 3.19 3.00
C LYS A 286 24.64 4.21 4.09
N ARG A 287 24.17 5.39 3.70
CA ARG A 287 23.80 6.51 4.59
C ARG A 287 22.34 6.95 4.40
N ASN A 288 21.50 6.15 3.75
CA ASN A 288 20.09 6.48 3.46
C ASN A 288 19.90 7.80 2.68
N LEU A 289 20.88 8.20 1.87
CA LEU A 289 20.79 9.39 1.02
C LEU A 289 20.50 9.03 -0.42
N THR A 290 19.63 9.82 -1.06
CA THR A 290 19.46 9.82 -2.52
C THR A 290 20.75 10.34 -3.15
N GLY A 291 21.43 9.51 -3.92
CA GLY A 291 22.68 9.87 -4.59
C GLY A 291 22.47 10.69 -5.87
N TYR A 292 23.27 10.37 -6.88
CA TYR A 292 23.19 10.90 -8.23
C TYR A 292 21.92 10.41 -8.94
N ILE A 293 21.12 11.36 -9.43
CA ILE A 293 19.79 11.09 -10.01
C ILE A 293 19.84 11.02 -11.54
N TYR A 294 20.75 11.76 -12.18
CA TYR A 294 20.75 11.97 -13.62
C TYR A 294 21.78 11.10 -14.38
N ILE A 295 22.11 9.91 -13.85
CA ILE A 295 23.21 9.08 -14.38
C ILE A 295 22.90 8.64 -15.82
N THR A 296 21.72 8.08 -16.03
CA THR A 296 21.25 7.61 -17.34
C THR A 296 21.20 8.73 -18.39
N PRO A 297 20.52 9.88 -18.16
CA PRO A 297 20.47 10.94 -19.17
C PRO A 297 21.85 11.58 -19.45
N LEU A 298 22.74 11.73 -18.46
CA LEU A 298 24.09 12.23 -18.71
C LEU A 298 24.95 11.25 -19.53
N ASN A 299 24.79 9.94 -19.32
CA ASN A 299 25.47 8.93 -20.12
C ASN A 299 25.02 8.98 -21.60
N TYR A 300 23.72 9.13 -21.85
CA TYR A 300 23.20 9.35 -23.21
C TYR A 300 23.76 10.62 -23.85
N LEU A 301 23.78 11.73 -23.11
CA LEU A 301 24.34 12.99 -23.60
C LEU A 301 25.84 12.83 -23.91
N LYS A 302 26.61 12.20 -23.02
CA LYS A 302 28.05 11.98 -23.22
C LYS A 302 28.32 11.11 -24.44
N ALA A 303 27.58 10.02 -24.62
CA ALA A 303 27.71 9.18 -25.80
C ALA A 303 27.35 9.92 -27.08
N PHE A 304 26.24 10.65 -27.10
CA PHE A 304 25.84 11.43 -28.27
C PHE A 304 26.90 12.48 -28.66
N LEU A 305 27.42 13.23 -27.69
CA LEU A 305 28.45 14.24 -27.93
C LEU A 305 29.78 13.64 -28.42
N LEU A 306 30.19 12.48 -27.89
CA LEU A 306 31.47 11.87 -28.25
C LEU A 306 31.40 11.03 -29.52
N ASP A 307 30.35 10.24 -29.68
CA ASP A 307 30.25 9.26 -30.76
C ASP A 307 29.69 9.90 -32.04
N PHE A 308 28.72 10.82 -31.92
CA PHE A 308 28.04 11.43 -33.07
C PHE A 308 28.55 12.86 -33.37
N ILE A 309 28.63 13.73 -32.37
CA ILE A 309 29.02 15.14 -32.63
C ILE A 309 30.51 15.29 -32.96
N LYS A 310 31.41 14.65 -32.21
CA LYS A 310 32.86 14.76 -32.46
C LYS A 310 33.33 14.09 -33.74
N LYS A 311 32.56 13.14 -34.27
CA LYS A 311 32.88 12.36 -35.46
C LYS A 311 32.06 12.86 -36.66
N ASP A 312 30.82 12.41 -36.76
CA ASP A 312 30.01 12.57 -37.97
C ASP A 312 29.61 14.04 -38.20
N VAL A 313 29.12 14.74 -37.18
CA VAL A 313 28.73 16.16 -37.33
C VAL A 313 29.93 17.05 -37.59
N LYS A 314 31.09 16.77 -37.00
CA LYS A 314 32.32 17.51 -37.28
C LYS A 314 32.70 17.44 -38.77
N GLU A 315 32.60 16.27 -39.38
CA GLU A 315 32.90 16.09 -40.80
C GLU A 315 31.95 16.90 -41.68
N VAL A 316 30.65 16.84 -41.38
CA VAL A 316 29.61 17.60 -42.09
C VAL A 316 29.82 19.11 -41.93
N VAL A 317 30.05 19.61 -40.72
CA VAL A 317 30.32 21.03 -40.46
C VAL A 317 31.58 21.48 -41.21
N ASN A 318 32.67 20.73 -41.13
CA ASN A 318 33.91 21.06 -41.84
C ASN A 318 33.69 21.07 -43.35
N PHE A 319 32.94 20.13 -43.90
CA PHE A 319 32.62 20.10 -45.32
C PHE A 319 31.87 21.36 -45.75
N PHE A 320 30.80 21.71 -45.05
CA PHE A 320 29.97 22.88 -45.37
C PHE A 320 30.73 24.20 -45.18
N VAL A 321 31.51 24.34 -44.11
CA VAL A 321 32.26 25.57 -43.82
C VAL A 321 33.44 25.77 -44.78
N ILE A 322 34.15 24.69 -45.15
CA ILE A 322 35.39 24.79 -45.96
C ILE A 322 35.08 24.73 -47.46
N LYS A 323 34.14 23.88 -47.88
CA LYS A 323 33.87 23.59 -49.30
C LYS A 323 32.54 24.15 -49.80
N GLY A 324 31.68 24.65 -48.90
CA GLY A 324 30.38 25.19 -49.28
C GLY A 324 30.50 26.54 -50.01
N ILE A 325 29.70 26.70 -51.08
CA ILE A 325 29.52 27.97 -51.76
C ILE A 325 28.19 28.55 -51.26
N TRP A 326 28.27 29.70 -50.57
CA TRP A 326 27.13 30.27 -49.86
C TRP A 326 26.64 31.54 -50.51
N SER A 327 25.32 31.73 -50.55
CA SER A 327 24.70 32.98 -51.00
C SER A 327 24.95 34.13 -50.03
N THR A 328 25.06 33.85 -48.72
CA THR A 328 25.38 34.81 -47.67
C THR A 328 26.31 34.20 -46.62
N ASN A 329 27.20 35.01 -46.03
CA ASN A 329 28.15 34.56 -44.99
C ASN A 329 27.51 34.32 -43.60
N THR A 330 26.19 34.48 -43.48
CA THR A 330 25.47 34.35 -42.19
C THR A 330 25.33 32.88 -41.76
N THR A 331 24.93 32.00 -42.69
CA THR A 331 24.68 30.58 -42.40
C THR A 331 25.93 29.79 -41.99
N PRO A 332 27.10 29.95 -42.65
CA PRO A 332 28.35 29.29 -42.23
C PRO A 332 28.78 29.71 -40.82
N ARG A 333 28.58 30.99 -40.48
CA ARG A 333 28.93 31.54 -39.17
C ARG A 333 28.05 30.95 -38.07
N LEU A 334 26.73 30.90 -38.29
CA LEU A 334 25.79 30.27 -37.36
C LEU A 334 26.10 28.77 -37.14
N LEU A 335 26.49 28.05 -38.19
CA LEU A 335 26.87 26.65 -38.10
C LEU A 335 28.17 26.46 -37.28
N SER A 336 29.17 27.31 -37.51
CA SER A 336 30.42 27.29 -36.74
C SER A 336 30.19 27.62 -35.27
N ASP A 337 29.36 28.64 -34.99
CA ASP A 337 29.02 29.06 -33.63
C ASP A 337 28.28 27.93 -32.88
N ALA A 338 27.28 27.30 -33.51
CA ALA A 338 26.56 26.17 -32.93
C ALA A 338 27.47 24.95 -32.64
N TYR A 339 28.41 24.64 -33.54
CA TYR A 339 29.40 23.59 -33.31
C TYR A 339 30.37 23.92 -32.16
N GLN A 340 30.78 25.18 -32.04
CA GLN A 340 31.63 25.63 -30.94
C GLN A 340 30.93 25.52 -29.57
N GLN A 341 29.64 25.81 -29.52
CA GLN A 341 28.82 25.62 -28.31
C GLN A 341 28.75 24.15 -27.87
N PHE A 342 28.69 23.18 -28.80
CA PHE A 342 28.80 21.77 -28.44
C PHE A 342 30.15 21.36 -27.86
N ARG A 343 31.24 21.92 -28.39
CA ARG A 343 32.57 21.69 -27.83
C ARG A 343 32.65 22.18 -26.39
N GLN A 344 32.15 23.38 -26.13
CA GLN A 344 32.09 23.95 -24.78
C GLN A 344 31.29 23.05 -23.82
N ILE A 345 30.12 22.56 -24.22
CA ILE A 345 29.33 21.62 -23.40
C ILE A 345 30.05 20.28 -23.21
N THR A 346 30.68 19.76 -24.25
CA THR A 346 31.41 18.49 -24.14
C THR A 346 32.57 18.62 -23.15
N ASP A 347 33.31 19.72 -23.20
CA ASP A 347 34.40 20.00 -22.28
C ASP A 347 33.88 20.26 -20.86
N ALA A 348 32.76 20.98 -20.72
CA ALA A 348 32.11 21.20 -19.43
C ALA A 348 31.63 19.89 -18.80
N LEU A 349 31.04 18.99 -19.59
CA LEU A 349 30.59 17.67 -19.15
C LEU A 349 31.76 16.78 -18.73
N LEU A 350 32.85 16.77 -19.49
CA LEU A 350 34.06 16.02 -19.13
C LEU A 350 34.72 16.58 -17.88
N LYS A 351 34.81 17.91 -17.74
CA LYS A 351 35.33 18.57 -16.53
C LYS A 351 34.46 18.26 -15.31
N PHE A 352 33.13 18.30 -15.47
CA PHE A 352 32.19 17.94 -14.42
C PHE A 352 32.40 16.50 -13.94
N ASP A 353 32.40 15.52 -14.86
CA ASP A 353 32.62 14.11 -14.51
C ASP A 353 34.00 13.92 -13.86
N SER A 354 35.06 14.53 -14.40
CA SER A 354 36.40 14.46 -13.79
C SER A 354 36.47 15.09 -12.40
N SER A 355 35.79 16.21 -12.16
CA SER A 355 35.81 16.93 -10.87
C SER A 355 35.25 16.11 -9.69
N LEU A 356 34.45 15.08 -10.00
CA LEU A 356 33.91 14.14 -9.02
C LEU A 356 34.88 13.00 -8.68
N GLY A 357 36.02 12.90 -9.38
CA GLY A 357 37.06 11.91 -9.13
C GLY A 357 37.70 12.08 -7.75
N GLU A 358 38.23 10.99 -7.18
CA GLU A 358 38.71 10.97 -5.78
C GLU A 358 39.90 11.90 -5.49
N GLY A 359 40.66 12.30 -6.52
CA GLY A 359 41.77 13.26 -6.40
C GLY A 359 41.35 14.72 -6.48
N GLU A 360 40.16 15.00 -7.00
CA GLU A 360 39.69 16.36 -7.29
C GLU A 360 39.01 17.00 -6.07
N GLU A 361 38.93 18.34 -6.06
CA GLU A 361 38.45 19.09 -4.89
C GLU A 361 37.00 18.73 -4.51
N LEU A 362 36.11 18.62 -5.51
CA LEU A 362 34.70 18.25 -5.28
C LEU A 362 34.56 16.79 -4.87
N GLY A 363 35.28 15.86 -5.50
CA GLY A 363 35.30 14.46 -5.08
C GLY A 363 35.80 14.25 -3.65
N ARG A 364 36.85 14.98 -3.23
CA ARG A 364 37.37 14.97 -1.84
C ARG A 364 36.39 15.58 -0.84
N LYS A 365 35.71 16.67 -1.22
CA LYS A 365 34.64 17.29 -0.40
C LYS A 365 33.49 16.32 -0.19
N VAL A 366 33.03 15.64 -1.24
CA VAL A 366 31.98 14.61 -1.15
C VAL A 366 32.42 13.43 -0.27
N LYS A 367 33.64 12.91 -0.47
CA LYS A 367 34.18 11.78 0.32
C LYS A 367 34.27 12.11 1.82
N THR A 368 34.77 13.30 2.14
CA THR A 368 34.86 13.81 3.52
C THR A 368 33.47 14.00 4.12
N ALA A 369 32.54 14.60 3.38
CA ALA A 369 31.15 14.80 3.83
C ALA A 369 30.42 13.46 4.08
N VAL A 370 30.61 12.44 3.22
CA VAL A 370 30.06 11.08 3.42
C VAL A 370 30.61 10.40 4.67
N PHE A 371 31.88 10.64 5.01
CA PHE A 371 32.49 10.09 6.22
C PHE A 371 31.92 10.73 7.50
N ILE A 372 31.71 12.05 7.48
CA ILE A 372 31.28 12.82 8.66
C ILE A 372 29.75 12.83 8.84
N ALA A 373 28.96 12.65 7.78
CA ALA A 373 27.49 12.70 7.81
C ALA A 373 26.80 11.69 8.75
N GLY A 374 27.53 10.71 9.30
CA GLY A 374 27.04 9.80 10.34
C GLY A 374 27.15 10.34 11.78
N ARG A 375 27.81 11.50 12.00
CA ARG A 375 28.14 12.03 13.34
C ARG A 375 27.16 13.09 13.84
N SER A 376 26.49 13.84 12.95
CA SER A 376 25.50 14.85 13.34
C SER A 376 24.44 15.11 12.26
N LYS A 377 23.26 15.60 12.68
CA LYS A 377 22.17 16.01 11.78
C LYS A 377 22.55 17.19 10.88
N LYS A 378 23.47 18.05 11.33
CA LYS A 378 23.98 19.20 10.56
C LYS A 378 24.85 18.74 9.38
N ASP A 379 25.71 17.75 9.62
CA ASP A 379 26.60 17.20 8.59
C ASP A 379 25.83 16.39 7.54
N TYR A 380 24.75 15.71 7.96
CA TYR A 380 23.82 15.05 7.05
C TYR A 380 23.15 16.03 6.09
N ASN A 381 22.67 17.18 6.59
CA ASN A 381 22.05 18.21 5.76
C ASN A 381 23.06 18.87 4.80
N SER A 382 24.30 19.10 5.27
CA SER A 382 25.38 19.63 4.42
C SER A 382 25.74 18.69 3.27
N LEU A 383 25.85 17.38 3.53
CA LEU A 383 26.06 16.38 2.49
C LEU A 383 24.90 16.36 1.48
N ARG A 384 23.66 16.45 1.96
CA ARG A 384 22.48 16.51 1.11
C ARG A 384 22.51 17.73 0.18
N GLU A 385 22.88 18.89 0.70
CA GLU A 385 23.01 20.13 -0.08
C GLU A 385 24.10 20.02 -1.16
N ILE A 386 25.27 19.46 -0.82
CA ILE A 386 26.35 19.21 -1.79
C ILE A 386 25.86 18.28 -2.92
N VAL A 387 25.20 17.17 -2.58
CA VAL A 387 24.66 16.23 -3.58
C VAL A 387 23.55 16.86 -4.41
N MET A 388 22.70 17.70 -3.81
CA MET A 388 21.69 18.48 -4.53
C MET A 388 22.31 19.45 -5.53
N ASN A 389 23.37 20.17 -5.15
CA ASN A 389 24.07 21.10 -6.04
C ASN A 389 24.72 20.35 -7.21
N ILE A 390 25.37 19.20 -6.95
CA ILE A 390 25.93 18.35 -8.01
C ILE A 390 24.82 17.87 -8.97
N ASN A 391 23.67 17.47 -8.44
CA ASN A 391 22.51 17.08 -9.25
C ASN A 391 21.91 18.25 -10.03
N HIS A 392 21.94 19.48 -9.49
CA HIS A 392 21.54 20.69 -10.21
C HIS A 392 22.48 20.95 -11.39
N THR A 393 23.79 20.91 -11.18
CA THR A 393 24.77 21.08 -12.25
C THR A 393 24.62 20.01 -13.35
N ALA A 394 24.40 18.75 -12.94
CA ALA A 394 24.11 17.65 -13.86
C ALA A 394 22.85 17.94 -14.71
N LYS A 395 21.79 18.46 -14.08
CA LYS A 395 20.56 18.86 -14.75
C LYS A 395 20.82 19.99 -15.75
N ASP A 396 21.53 21.06 -15.34
CA ASP A 396 21.81 22.20 -16.22
C ASP A 396 22.61 21.78 -17.46
N LEU A 397 23.61 20.90 -17.30
CA LEU A 397 24.36 20.34 -18.42
C LEU A 397 23.47 19.58 -19.40
N ILE A 398 22.46 18.84 -18.90
CA ILE A 398 21.47 18.17 -19.75
C ILE A 398 20.63 19.20 -20.50
N TYR A 399 20.09 20.22 -19.83
CA TYR A 399 19.25 21.24 -20.46
C TYR A 399 20.01 21.99 -21.55
N HIS A 400 21.21 22.50 -21.24
CA HIS A 400 22.03 23.19 -22.22
C HIS A 400 22.45 22.27 -23.38
N GLY A 401 22.73 20.99 -23.09
CA GLY A 401 23.03 19.99 -24.12
C GLY A 401 21.88 19.84 -25.12
N VAL A 402 20.64 19.76 -24.62
CA VAL A 402 19.43 19.68 -25.44
C VAL A 402 19.18 20.96 -26.22
N GLU A 403 19.33 22.14 -25.61
CA GLU A 403 19.18 23.42 -26.31
C GLU A 403 20.14 23.54 -27.50
N ASN A 404 21.40 23.14 -27.32
CA ASN A 404 22.39 23.15 -28.40
C ASN A 404 22.09 22.12 -29.49
N CYS A 405 21.54 20.95 -29.13
CA CYS A 405 21.01 19.98 -30.10
C CYS A 405 19.92 20.59 -30.98
N ILE A 406 18.97 21.30 -30.38
CA ILE A 406 17.87 21.96 -31.10
C ILE A 406 18.41 23.08 -31.99
N ALA A 407 19.32 23.92 -31.47
CA ALA A 407 19.92 25.02 -32.22
C ALA A 407 20.64 24.51 -33.48
N MET A 408 21.48 23.47 -33.33
CA MET A 408 22.17 22.87 -34.47
C MET A 408 21.21 22.22 -35.47
N GLY A 409 20.19 21.51 -34.99
CA GLY A 409 19.16 20.93 -35.86
C GLY A 409 18.46 21.99 -36.72
N LYS A 410 18.16 23.17 -36.15
CA LYS A 410 17.59 24.30 -36.90
C LYS A 410 18.54 24.85 -37.95
N VAL A 411 19.83 25.00 -37.64
CA VAL A 411 20.83 25.49 -38.60
C VAL A 411 21.04 24.49 -39.73
N LEU A 412 21.16 23.20 -39.42
CA LEU A 412 21.28 22.15 -40.44
C LEU A 412 20.04 22.06 -41.33
N LYS A 413 18.85 22.24 -40.77
CA LYS A 413 17.62 22.30 -41.55
C LYS A 413 17.63 23.46 -42.56
N LEU A 414 18.09 24.64 -42.14
CA LEU A 414 18.22 25.82 -43.01
C LEU A 414 19.28 25.66 -44.12
N ILE A 415 20.18 24.68 -43.99
CA ILE A 415 21.16 24.33 -45.03
C ILE A 415 20.57 23.33 -46.04
N LEU A 416 19.61 22.50 -45.60
CA LEU A 416 18.96 21.48 -46.43
C LEU A 416 17.77 22.02 -47.24
N GLU A 417 17.08 23.03 -46.69
CA GLU A 417 16.05 23.83 -47.39
C GLU A 417 16.69 24.93 -48.22
#